data_AF-A0A0N4X607-F1
#
_entry.id   AF-A0A0N4X607-F1
#
_cell.length_a   1.000
_cell.length_b   1.000
_cell.length_c   1.000
_cell.angle_alpha   90.00
_cell.angle_beta   90.00
_cell.angle_gamma   90.00
#
_symmetry.space_group_name_H-M   'P 1'
#
loop_
_entity.id
_entity.type
_entity.pdbx_description
1 polymer ?
#
loop_
_entity_poly.entity_id
_entity_poly.type
_entity_poly.pdbx_seq_one_letter_code
_entity_poly.pdbx_strand_id
1 'polypeptide(L)'
;MVGGPCNFVGNATIFGEPAKTRKTITAAVGGERVVLNSLQVNAINWFHKDLLLLVVDGAYGAGKSLCTALMAVQAVKKGKKVLIVAVQNSALDVICSKLAQMDTPDIHPVRYVNGMLARDALRTGSYDIASIIERLPVMHSDRMGPSADAMFRVFTDKLRRLREFLFTSVEQCLMASEHNTLLFLEEANSERVKALTSEFLIIYLPNIFICAIASAINLTTKRGLWRRPSRRQWDTVFLDEA
;
A
#
# COMPACT_ATOMS: atom_id res chain seq x y z
N MET A 1 21.68 19.93 23.49
CA MET A 1 21.57 21.16 22.68
C MET A 1 20.10 21.41 22.42
N VAL A 2 19.65 22.60 22.80
CA VAL A 2 18.25 23.01 22.94
C VAL A 2 17.60 23.14 21.57
N GLY A 3 16.47 22.45 21.35
CA GLY A 3 15.64 22.63 20.15
C GLY A 3 14.92 23.97 20.25
N GLY A 4 15.31 24.94 19.43
CA GLY A 4 14.63 26.23 19.33
C GLY A 4 13.31 26.11 18.57
N PRO A 5 12.26 26.85 18.96
CA PRO A 5 11.00 26.90 18.22
C PRO A 5 11.20 27.64 16.89
N CYS A 6 10.63 27.10 15.80
CA CYS A 6 10.49 27.81 14.53
C CYS A 6 9.07 28.37 14.45
N ASN A 7 8.95 29.70 14.53
CA ASN A 7 7.70 30.41 14.34
C ASN A 7 7.36 30.44 12.84
N PHE A 8 6.23 29.82 12.47
CA PHE A 8 5.54 30.15 11.23
C PHE A 8 4.71 31.41 11.44
N VAL A 9 4.44 32.16 10.36
CA VAL A 9 3.51 33.27 10.35
C VAL A 9 2.10 32.70 10.59
N GLY A 10 1.71 32.69 11.87
CA GLY A 10 0.52 32.01 12.39
C GLY A 10 0.90 31.22 13.65
N ASN A 11 0.46 31.70 14.81
CA ASN A 11 0.79 31.19 16.15
C ASN A 11 0.38 29.72 16.36
N ALA A 12 1.13 28.78 15.82
CA ALA A 12 1.06 27.37 16.15
C ALA A 12 2.47 26.81 16.33
N THR A 13 2.90 26.68 17.59
CA THR A 13 4.17 26.04 17.93
C THR A 13 3.98 24.53 17.86
N ILE A 14 4.45 23.88 16.80
CA ILE A 14 4.38 22.42 16.66
C ILE A 14 5.58 21.81 17.39
N PHE A 15 5.30 21.10 18.49
CA PHE A 15 6.31 20.32 19.21
C PHE A 15 6.48 18.96 18.55
N GLY A 16 7.69 18.67 18.07
CA GLY A 16 8.09 17.34 17.59
C GLY A 16 9.13 16.74 18.52
N GLU A 17 9.27 15.42 18.49
CA GLU A 17 10.34 14.74 19.20
C GLU A 17 11.71 15.16 18.66
N PRO A 18 12.74 15.25 19.53
CA PRO A 18 14.08 15.60 19.09
C PRO A 18 14.67 14.50 18.21
N ALA A 19 14.65 14.72 16.89
CA ALA A 19 15.26 13.82 15.91
C ALA A 19 16.64 14.31 15.44
N LYS A 20 17.55 13.37 15.13
CA LYS A 20 18.85 13.71 14.53
C LYS A 20 18.66 14.26 13.12
N THR A 21 18.90 15.57 12.95
CA THR A 21 18.92 16.21 11.63
C THR A 21 20.10 15.70 10.81
N ARG A 22 19.83 15.17 9.62
CA ARG A 22 20.85 14.69 8.69
C ARG A 22 21.13 15.77 7.63
N LYS A 23 22.41 16.02 7.34
CA LYS A 23 22.83 16.95 6.27
C LYS A 23 22.68 16.35 4.87
N THR A 24 22.72 15.02 4.77
CA THR A 24 22.65 14.30 3.49
C THR A 24 21.90 13.00 3.73
N ILE A 25 21.01 12.65 2.81
CA ILE A 25 20.28 11.37 2.82
C ILE A 25 20.42 10.78 1.42
N THR A 26 20.83 9.52 1.37
CA THR A 26 20.94 8.75 0.12
C THR A 26 19.86 7.69 0.09
N ALA A 27 19.18 7.57 -1.05
CA ALA A 27 18.23 6.52 -1.35
C ALA A 27 18.87 5.51 -2.31
N ALA A 28 18.74 4.21 -2.04
CA ALA A 28 19.02 3.19 -3.04
C ALA A 28 17.77 3.07 -3.92
N VAL A 29 17.91 3.29 -5.23
CA VAL A 29 16.82 3.22 -6.19
C VAL A 29 17.34 2.49 -7.42
N GLY A 30 16.90 1.24 -7.64
CA GLY A 30 17.30 0.43 -8.79
C GLY A 30 18.79 0.08 -8.79
N GLY A 31 19.38 -0.10 -7.60
CA GLY A 31 20.83 -0.36 -7.44
C GLY A 31 21.69 0.90 -7.46
N GLU A 32 21.16 2.06 -7.83
CA GLU A 32 21.88 3.33 -7.81
C GLU A 32 21.65 4.09 -6.50
N ARG A 33 22.68 4.82 -6.05
CA ARG A 33 22.58 5.73 -4.90
C ARG A 33 22.17 7.12 -5.36
N VAL A 34 20.90 7.46 -5.14
CA VAL A 34 20.36 8.79 -5.39
C VAL A 34 20.59 9.67 -4.17
N VAL A 35 21.33 10.77 -4.34
CA VAL A 35 21.48 11.81 -3.30
C VAL A 35 20.27 12.73 -3.36
N LEU A 36 19.55 12.84 -2.25
CA LEU A 36 18.38 13.71 -2.16
C LEU A 36 18.80 15.18 -2.11
N ASN A 37 17.98 16.05 -2.71
CA ASN A 37 18.21 17.49 -2.65
C ASN A 37 17.91 18.04 -1.24
N SER A 38 18.31 19.29 -0.99
CA SER A 38 18.16 19.92 0.34
C SER A 38 16.71 20.00 0.83
N LEU A 39 15.75 20.21 -0.07
CA LEU A 39 14.32 20.28 0.27
C LEU A 39 13.77 18.89 0.66
N GLN A 40 14.15 17.85 -0.08
CA GLN A 40 13.78 16.47 0.21
C GLN A 40 14.41 15.98 1.53
N VAL A 41 15.69 16.32 1.76
CA VAL A 41 16.37 16.04 3.03
C VAL A 41 15.65 16.73 4.20
N ASN A 42 15.24 17.99 4.01
CA ASN A 42 14.48 18.73 5.03
C ASN A 42 13.13 18.07 5.31
N ALA A 43 12.37 17.68 4.27
CA ALA A 43 11.09 16.99 4.44
C ALA A 43 11.24 15.69 5.26
N ILE A 44 12.27 14.88 4.98
CA ILE A 44 12.56 13.65 5.72
C ILE A 44 13.02 13.94 7.15
N ASN A 45 13.82 14.99 7.37
CA ASN A 45 14.20 15.40 8.72
C ASN A 45 12.98 15.85 9.54
N TRP A 46 12.04 16.56 8.93
CA TRP A 46 10.77 16.93 9.57
C TRP A 46 9.92 15.71 9.89
N PHE A 47 9.83 14.74 8.96
CA PHE A 47 9.16 13.47 9.20
C PHE A 47 9.73 12.73 10.41
N HIS A 48 11.05 12.72 10.58
CA HIS A 48 11.68 12.06 11.71
C HIS A 48 11.39 12.69 13.08
N LYS A 49 10.86 13.92 13.13
CA LYS A 49 10.42 14.56 14.39
C LYS A 49 9.09 14.00 14.90
N ASP A 50 8.50 13.02 14.20
CA ASP A 50 7.29 12.30 14.61
C ASP A 50 6.13 13.26 14.98
N LEU A 51 5.95 14.31 14.17
CA LEU A 51 4.84 15.26 14.29
C LEU A 51 3.48 14.56 14.04
N LEU A 52 2.42 15.05 14.68
CA LEU A 52 1.06 14.55 14.47
C LEU A 52 0.58 14.74 13.01
N LEU A 53 0.95 15.87 12.40
CA LEU A 53 0.62 16.20 11.01
C LEU A 53 1.83 16.88 10.36
N LEU A 54 2.20 16.41 9.18
CA LEU A 54 3.24 17.00 8.34
C LEU A 54 2.67 17.21 6.94
N VAL A 55 2.74 18.44 6.45
CA VAL A 55 2.40 18.78 5.07
C VAL A 55 3.70 19.03 4.32
N VAL A 56 3.91 18.26 3.24
CA VAL A 56 5.04 18.44 2.33
C VAL A 56 4.48 18.88 0.98
N ASP A 57 4.58 20.17 0.71
CA ASP A 57 4.22 20.72 -0.58
C ASP A 57 5.45 20.76 -1.51
N GLY A 58 5.21 20.55 -2.80
CA GLY A 58 6.24 20.58 -3.82
C GLY A 58 5.64 20.57 -5.21
N ALA A 59 6.34 21.19 -6.17
CA ALA A 59 5.91 21.23 -7.56
C ALA A 59 5.81 19.81 -8.19
N TYR A 60 5.17 19.73 -9.36
CA TYR A 60 5.20 18.53 -10.18
C TYR A 60 6.66 18.15 -10.51
N GLY A 61 7.00 16.86 -10.39
CA GLY A 61 8.38 16.39 -10.61
C GLY A 61 9.37 16.66 -9.46
N ALA A 62 8.96 17.29 -8.36
CA ALA A 62 9.85 17.56 -7.21
C ALA A 62 10.28 16.30 -6.42
N GLY A 63 9.79 15.12 -6.81
CA GLY A 63 10.12 13.85 -6.16
C GLY A 63 9.28 13.52 -4.93
N LYS A 64 8.05 14.07 -4.83
CA LYS A 64 7.12 13.80 -3.71
C LYS A 64 6.91 12.30 -3.48
N SER A 65 6.59 11.54 -4.52
CA SER A 65 6.37 10.09 -4.44
C SER A 65 7.62 9.31 -3.99
N LEU A 66 8.82 9.78 -4.34
CA LEU A 66 10.07 9.19 -3.84
C LEU A 66 10.25 9.45 -2.35
N CYS A 67 9.98 10.68 -1.89
CA CYS A 67 9.98 11.02 -0.47
C CYS A 67 8.96 10.19 0.31
N THR A 68 7.73 10.05 -0.20
CA THR A 68 6.69 9.21 0.41
C THR A 68 7.14 7.76 0.56
N ALA A 69 7.70 7.16 -0.51
CA ALA A 69 8.22 5.80 -0.45
C ALA A 69 9.36 5.66 0.59
N LEU A 70 10.29 6.61 0.63
CA LEU A 70 11.39 6.60 1.61
C LEU A 70 10.91 6.74 3.05
N MET A 71 9.99 7.67 3.31
CA MET A 71 9.40 7.87 4.64
C MET A 71 8.62 6.63 5.07
N ALA A 72 7.89 5.98 4.17
CA ALA A 72 7.19 4.73 4.44
C ALA A 72 8.16 3.59 4.82
N VAL A 73 9.24 3.39 4.05
CA VAL A 73 10.28 2.40 4.38
C VAL A 73 10.92 2.70 5.74
N GLN A 74 11.22 3.97 6.03
CA GLN A 74 11.78 4.38 7.32
C GLN A 74 10.82 4.16 8.48
N ALA A 75 9.52 4.41 8.29
CA ALA A 75 8.49 4.14 9.28
C ALA A 75 8.42 2.64 9.59
N VAL A 76 8.39 1.79 8.56
CA VAL A 76 8.38 0.32 8.75
C VAL A 76 9.62 -0.16 9.48
N LYS A 77 10.80 0.40 9.17
CA LYS A 77 12.05 0.11 9.91
C LYS A 77 12.00 0.52 11.38
N LYS A 78 11.13 1.47 11.76
CA LYS A 78 10.81 1.80 13.16
C LYS A 78 9.73 0.88 13.77
N GLY A 79 9.31 -0.17 13.06
CA GLY A 79 8.23 -1.08 13.49
C GLY A 79 6.82 -0.54 13.27
N LYS A 80 6.65 0.59 12.56
CA LYS A 80 5.35 1.21 12.30
C LYS A 80 4.62 0.54 11.13
N LYS A 81 3.29 0.45 11.22
CA LYS A 81 2.41 0.10 10.09
C LYS A 81 2.01 1.34 9.32
N VAL A 82 2.15 1.28 8.00
CA VAL A 82 1.95 2.43 7.12
C VAL A 82 0.72 2.22 6.25
N LEU A 83 -0.10 3.27 6.13
CA LEU A 83 -1.13 3.39 5.10
C LEU A 83 -0.75 4.51 4.12
N ILE A 84 -0.69 4.21 2.83
CA ILE A 84 -0.48 5.16 1.74
C ILE A 84 -1.78 5.24 0.97
N VAL A 85 -2.29 6.46 0.83
CA VAL A 85 -3.53 6.74 0.13
C VAL A 85 -3.29 7.83 -0.89
N ALA A 86 -3.79 7.65 -2.12
CA ALA A 86 -3.72 8.71 -3.13
C ALA A 86 -5.05 8.91 -3.87
N VAL A 87 -5.24 10.10 -4.44
CA VAL A 87 -6.40 10.39 -5.29
C VAL A 87 -6.31 9.57 -6.58
N GLN A 88 -5.14 9.53 -7.22
CA GLN A 88 -4.94 8.90 -8.51
C GLN A 88 -4.19 7.55 -8.39
N ASN A 89 -4.62 6.55 -9.17
CA ASN A 89 -3.92 5.27 -9.26
C ASN A 89 -2.51 5.40 -9.88
N SER A 90 -2.30 6.37 -10.77
CA SER A 90 -1.00 6.71 -11.36
C SER A 90 0.03 7.11 -10.29
N ALA A 91 -0.36 7.90 -9.30
CA ALA A 91 0.51 8.26 -8.18
C ALA A 91 0.90 7.02 -7.37
N LEU A 92 -0.06 6.11 -7.12
CA LEU A 92 0.21 4.84 -6.46
C LEU A 92 1.14 3.94 -7.28
N ASP A 93 1.02 3.91 -8.61
CA ASP A 93 1.91 3.17 -9.50
C ASP A 93 3.37 3.66 -9.35
N VAL A 94 3.56 4.99 -9.32
CA VAL A 94 4.89 5.59 -9.12
C VAL A 94 5.45 5.24 -7.75
N ILE A 95 4.65 5.35 -6.68
CA ILE A 95 5.08 4.99 -5.32
C ILE A 95 5.45 3.50 -5.25
N CYS A 96 4.62 2.61 -5.80
CA CYS A 96 4.89 1.18 -5.87
C CYS A 96 6.19 0.89 -6.64
N SER A 97 6.39 1.55 -7.78
CA SER A 97 7.63 1.44 -8.56
C SER A 97 8.86 1.85 -7.73
N LYS A 98 8.76 2.94 -6.96
CA LYS A 98 9.84 3.40 -6.07
C LYS A 98 10.09 2.45 -4.90
N LEU A 99 9.06 1.87 -4.30
CA LEU A 99 9.22 0.84 -3.27
C LEU A 99 9.92 -0.41 -3.81
N ALA A 100 9.56 -0.85 -5.02
CA ALA A 100 10.21 -1.99 -5.68
C ALA A 100 11.69 -1.71 -5.99
N GLN A 101 12.00 -0.50 -6.46
CA GLN A 101 13.38 -0.07 -6.73
C GLN A 101 14.26 0.00 -5.48
N MET A 102 13.67 0.19 -4.29
CA MET A 102 14.43 0.23 -3.04
C MET A 102 14.89 -1.15 -2.55
N ASP A 103 14.31 -2.23 -3.09
CA ASP A 103 14.65 -3.64 -2.81
C ASP A 103 14.97 -3.90 -1.33
N THR A 104 13.97 -3.70 -0.47
CA THR A 104 14.12 -3.84 0.97
C THR A 104 13.39 -5.10 1.43
N PRO A 105 14.10 -6.15 1.90
CA PRO A 105 13.50 -7.47 2.16
C PRO A 105 12.48 -7.45 3.29
N ASP A 106 12.63 -6.55 4.26
CA ASP A 106 11.71 -6.42 5.40
C ASP A 106 10.41 -5.65 5.04
N ILE A 107 10.29 -5.16 3.81
CA ILE A 107 9.15 -4.36 3.36
C ILE A 107 8.21 -5.24 2.54
N HIS A 108 6.96 -5.33 3.01
CA HIS A 108 5.91 -6.15 2.43
C HIS A 108 4.72 -5.25 2.07
N PRO A 109 4.77 -4.53 0.93
CA PRO A 109 3.67 -3.70 0.49
C PRO A 109 2.51 -4.56 0.00
N VAL A 110 1.30 -4.09 0.23
CA VAL A 110 0.09 -4.61 -0.40
C VAL A 110 -0.74 -3.46 -0.94
N ARG A 111 -1.07 -3.51 -2.23
CA ARG A 111 -1.92 -2.56 -2.91
C ARG A 111 -3.29 -3.15 -3.15
N TYR A 112 -4.31 -2.39 -2.77
CA TYR A 112 -5.68 -2.63 -3.19
C TYR A 112 -6.02 -1.76 -4.39
N VAL A 113 -6.50 -2.42 -5.44
CA VAL A 113 -7.08 -1.79 -6.63
C VAL A 113 -8.52 -2.27 -6.73
N ASN A 114 -9.47 -1.35 -6.91
CA ASN A 114 -10.88 -1.72 -7.09
C ASN A 114 -11.06 -2.40 -8.48
N GLY A 115 -11.62 -3.61 -8.49
CA GLY A 115 -11.92 -4.40 -9.68
C GLY A 115 -12.99 -3.81 -10.61
N MET A 116 -13.94 -2.99 -10.14
CA MET A 116 -14.97 -2.40 -11.02
C MET A 116 -14.42 -1.33 -11.98
N LEU A 117 -13.30 -0.69 -11.63
CA LEU A 117 -12.59 0.25 -12.51
C LEU A 117 -11.58 -0.44 -13.43
N ALA A 118 -11.51 -1.77 -13.36
CA ALA A 118 -10.53 -2.58 -14.06
C ALA A 118 -10.92 -2.83 -15.54
N ARG A 119 -11.10 -1.75 -16.32
CA ARG A 119 -10.55 -1.79 -17.70
C ARG A 119 -9.02 -2.00 -17.64
N ASP A 120 -8.41 -1.68 -16.49
CA ASP A 120 -7.05 -1.98 -16.08
C ASP A 120 -6.84 -3.36 -15.41
N ALA A 121 -7.74 -4.35 -15.57
CA ALA A 121 -7.52 -5.72 -15.04
C ALA A 121 -6.24 -6.39 -15.59
N LEU A 122 -5.65 -5.78 -16.62
CA LEU A 122 -4.37 -6.09 -17.25
C LEU A 122 -3.15 -5.52 -16.51
N ARG A 123 -3.30 -4.47 -15.71
CA ARG A 123 -2.21 -3.80 -14.99
C ARG A 123 -2.07 -4.38 -13.59
N THR A 124 -1.71 -5.65 -13.51
CA THR A 124 -1.31 -6.28 -12.25
C THR A 124 0.10 -5.86 -11.87
N GLY A 125 0.21 -4.92 -10.95
CA GLY A 125 1.47 -4.53 -10.31
C GLY A 125 1.98 -5.61 -9.36
N SER A 126 3.29 -5.62 -9.12
CA SER A 126 3.96 -6.61 -8.25
C SER A 126 3.44 -6.60 -6.81
N TYR A 127 2.83 -5.51 -6.35
CA TYR A 127 2.26 -5.35 -5.01
C TYR A 127 0.74 -5.46 -4.96
N ASP A 128 0.06 -5.68 -6.08
CA ASP A 128 -1.40 -5.77 -6.07
C ASP A 128 -1.84 -7.03 -5.33
N ILE A 129 -2.87 -6.89 -4.49
CA ILE A 129 -3.35 -7.98 -3.64
C ILE A 129 -3.72 -9.22 -4.46
N ALA A 130 -4.31 -9.04 -5.65
CA ALA A 130 -4.62 -10.14 -6.56
C ALA A 130 -3.34 -10.89 -7.01
N SER A 131 -2.31 -10.15 -7.42
CA SER A 131 -1.03 -10.70 -7.88
C SER A 131 -0.23 -11.36 -6.76
N ILE A 132 -0.33 -10.86 -5.53
CA ILE A 132 0.30 -11.49 -4.37
C ILE A 132 -0.45 -12.76 -4.01
N ILE A 133 -1.79 -12.72 -3.96
CA ILE A 133 -2.64 -13.88 -3.65
C ILE A 133 -2.39 -15.03 -4.65
N GLU A 134 -2.24 -14.74 -5.94
CA GLU A 134 -1.95 -15.77 -6.95
C GLU A 134 -0.58 -16.45 -6.77
N ARG A 135 0.41 -15.70 -6.30
CA ARG A 135 1.76 -16.22 -6.07
C ARG A 135 1.94 -16.81 -4.67
N LEU A 136 1.02 -16.53 -3.76
CA LEU A 136 1.11 -16.92 -2.35
C LEU A 136 1.29 -18.43 -2.15
N PRO A 137 0.53 -19.32 -2.82
CA PRO A 137 0.70 -20.78 -2.68
C PRO A 137 2.07 -21.28 -3.11
N VAL A 138 2.72 -20.58 -4.05
CA VAL A 138 4.04 -20.96 -4.55
C VAL A 138 5.13 -20.42 -3.63
N MET A 139 5.00 -19.16 -3.21
CA MET A 139 6.03 -18.44 -2.46
C MET A 139 6.05 -18.75 -0.95
N HIS A 140 4.93 -19.18 -0.37
CA HIS A 140 4.76 -19.38 1.08
C HIS A 140 4.12 -20.74 1.42
N SER A 141 4.34 -21.76 0.57
CA SER A 141 3.79 -23.11 0.78
C SER A 141 4.20 -23.72 2.12
N ASP A 142 5.40 -23.39 2.59
CA ASP A 142 5.98 -23.80 3.87
C ASP A 142 5.24 -23.22 5.09
N ARG A 143 4.61 -22.06 4.94
CA ARG A 143 3.85 -21.36 6.00
C ARG A 143 2.35 -21.55 5.89
N MET A 144 1.90 -22.39 4.95
CA MET A 144 0.49 -22.55 4.61
C MET A 144 -0.01 -23.93 5.04
N GLY A 145 -1.07 -23.98 5.85
CA GLY A 145 -1.74 -25.24 6.17
C GLY A 145 -2.48 -25.82 4.96
N PRO A 146 -2.76 -27.14 4.93
CA PRO A 146 -3.40 -27.80 3.78
C PRO A 146 -4.75 -27.17 3.37
N SER A 147 -5.52 -26.71 4.36
CA SER A 147 -6.81 -26.03 4.14
C SER A 147 -6.65 -24.66 3.48
N ALA A 148 -5.64 -23.88 3.91
CA ALA A 148 -5.36 -22.57 3.34
C ALA A 148 -4.83 -22.71 1.90
N ASP A 149 -3.93 -23.66 1.64
CA ASP A 149 -3.40 -23.94 0.30
C ASP A 149 -4.50 -24.31 -0.69
N ALA A 150 -5.42 -25.21 -0.29
CA ALA A 150 -6.59 -25.53 -1.10
C ALA A 150 -7.47 -24.29 -1.38
N MET A 151 -7.71 -23.44 -0.37
CA MET A 151 -8.50 -22.23 -0.52
C MET A 151 -7.85 -21.24 -1.51
N PHE A 152 -6.55 -20.99 -1.38
CA PHE A 152 -5.83 -20.10 -2.28
C PHE A 152 -5.76 -20.66 -3.70
N ARG A 153 -5.52 -21.96 -3.89
CA ARG A 153 -5.50 -22.61 -5.22
C ARG A 153 -6.85 -22.52 -5.93
N VAL A 154 -7.94 -22.83 -5.23
CA VAL A 154 -9.30 -22.68 -5.79
C VAL A 154 -9.57 -21.24 -6.19
N PHE A 155 -9.08 -20.28 -5.41
CA PHE A 155 -9.22 -18.87 -5.72
C PHE A 155 -8.38 -18.43 -6.94
N THR A 156 -7.12 -18.84 -7.00
CA THR A 156 -6.23 -18.58 -8.15
C THR A 156 -6.77 -19.17 -9.44
N ASP A 157 -7.33 -20.37 -9.40
CA ASP A 157 -7.95 -20.99 -10.58
C ASP A 157 -9.14 -20.18 -11.10
N LYS A 158 -9.98 -19.67 -10.18
CA LYS A 158 -11.09 -18.77 -10.55
C LYS A 158 -10.62 -17.46 -11.15
N LEU A 159 -9.57 -16.84 -10.61
CA LEU A 159 -8.99 -15.61 -11.17
C LEU A 159 -8.42 -15.83 -12.57
N ARG A 160 -7.73 -16.96 -12.80
CA ARG A 160 -7.22 -17.33 -14.12
C ARG A 160 -8.35 -17.49 -15.13
N ARG A 161 -9.40 -18.25 -14.78
CA ARG A 161 -10.59 -18.44 -15.64
C ARG A 161 -11.29 -17.12 -15.95
N LEU A 162 -11.39 -16.21 -14.98
CA LEU A 162 -11.96 -14.88 -15.20
C LEU A 162 -11.14 -14.06 -16.20
N ARG A 163 -9.81 -14.10 -16.13
CA ARG A 163 -8.95 -13.45 -17.13
C ARG A 163 -9.17 -14.06 -18.50
N GLU A 164 -9.04 -15.39 -18.62
CA GLU A 164 -9.27 -16.12 -19.87
C GLU A 164 -10.65 -15.79 -20.47
N PHE A 165 -11.67 -15.65 -19.63
CA PHE A 165 -13.01 -15.25 -20.04
C PHE A 165 -13.08 -13.80 -20.54
N LEU A 166 -12.49 -12.84 -19.82
CA LEU A 166 -12.38 -11.43 -20.27
C LEU A 166 -11.67 -11.31 -21.63
N PHE A 167 -10.75 -12.23 -21.93
CA PHE A 167 -10.07 -12.28 -23.23
C PHE A 167 -10.85 -12.99 -24.34
N THR A 168 -11.70 -13.97 -24.01
CA THR A 168 -12.34 -14.85 -25.00
C THR A 168 -13.81 -14.50 -25.30
N SER A 169 -14.49 -13.74 -24.44
CA SER A 169 -15.84 -13.19 -24.68
C SER A 169 -16.95 -14.22 -24.97
N VAL A 170 -16.83 -15.48 -24.54
CA VAL A 170 -17.69 -16.56 -25.09
C VAL A 170 -19.08 -16.68 -24.43
N GLU A 171 -19.36 -16.22 -23.21
CA GLU A 171 -20.70 -16.45 -22.61
C GLU A 171 -21.23 -15.30 -21.75
N GLN A 172 -22.02 -14.42 -22.34
CA GLN A 172 -22.66 -13.29 -21.66
C GLN A 172 -23.84 -13.67 -20.73
N CYS A 173 -24.44 -14.87 -20.85
CA CYS A 173 -25.65 -15.23 -20.09
C CYS A 173 -25.40 -15.96 -18.76
N LEU A 174 -24.27 -16.67 -18.60
CA LEU A 174 -23.83 -17.23 -17.30
C LEU A 174 -23.31 -16.14 -16.34
N MET A 175 -23.11 -14.93 -16.86
CA MET A 175 -22.48 -13.81 -16.17
C MET A 175 -23.26 -13.25 -14.99
N ALA A 176 -24.59 -13.20 -14.98
CA ALA A 176 -25.28 -12.51 -13.89
C ALA A 176 -25.11 -13.19 -12.50
N SER A 177 -24.93 -14.51 -12.46
CA SER A 177 -24.78 -15.26 -11.21
C SER A 177 -23.32 -15.37 -10.75
N GLU A 178 -22.38 -15.58 -11.68
CA GLU A 178 -20.95 -15.69 -11.35
C GLU A 178 -20.27 -14.33 -11.20
N HIS A 179 -20.67 -13.30 -11.97
CA HIS A 179 -20.16 -11.93 -11.83
C HIS A 179 -20.43 -11.37 -10.43
N ASN A 180 -21.61 -11.64 -9.86
CA ASN A 180 -21.93 -11.25 -8.47
C ASN A 180 -21.06 -11.98 -7.43
N THR A 181 -20.63 -13.20 -7.73
CA THR A 181 -19.74 -13.97 -6.86
C THR A 181 -18.27 -13.53 -7.02
N LEU A 182 -17.95 -12.89 -8.16
CA LEU A 182 -16.62 -12.50 -8.61
C LEU A 182 -16.36 -10.98 -8.55
N LEU A 183 -17.32 -10.18 -8.04
CA LEU A 183 -17.12 -8.78 -7.65
C LEU A 183 -16.09 -8.72 -6.52
N PHE A 184 -14.84 -8.68 -6.97
CA PHE A 184 -13.63 -8.80 -6.17
C PHE A 184 -13.64 -7.72 -5.09
N LEU A 185 -13.72 -8.17 -3.82
CA LEU A 185 -13.55 -7.38 -2.60
C LEU A 185 -14.59 -6.26 -2.33
N GLU A 186 -15.54 -6.01 -3.24
CA GLU A 186 -16.57 -4.98 -3.06
C GLU A 186 -17.69 -5.42 -2.12
N GLU A 187 -18.09 -6.70 -2.18
CA GLU A 187 -18.86 -7.27 -1.09
C GLU A 187 -17.93 -7.64 0.06
N ALA A 188 -17.69 -6.65 0.92
CA ALA A 188 -17.27 -6.82 2.31
C ALA A 188 -18.24 -7.70 3.15
N ASN A 189 -19.06 -8.54 2.51
CA ASN A 189 -20.06 -9.44 3.09
C ASN A 189 -19.83 -10.92 2.73
N SER A 190 -19.02 -11.28 1.72
CA SER A 190 -18.75 -12.70 1.46
C SER A 190 -17.79 -13.28 2.51
N GLU A 191 -18.25 -14.26 3.28
CA GLU A 191 -17.46 -14.91 4.33
C GLU A 191 -16.17 -15.54 3.78
N ARG A 192 -16.22 -16.05 2.54
CA ARG A 192 -15.08 -16.66 1.86
C ARG A 192 -13.96 -15.66 1.60
N VAL A 193 -14.30 -14.45 1.16
CA VAL A 193 -13.33 -13.38 0.89
C VAL A 193 -12.71 -12.88 2.20
N LYS A 194 -13.49 -12.81 3.28
CA LYS A 194 -13.00 -12.45 4.62
C LYS A 194 -12.06 -13.51 5.19
N ALA A 195 -12.38 -14.79 5.02
CA ALA A 195 -11.52 -15.89 5.42
C ALA A 195 -10.19 -15.85 4.65
N LEU A 196 -10.25 -15.78 3.32
CA LEU A 196 -9.08 -15.66 2.46
C LEU A 196 -8.19 -14.46 2.83
N THR A 197 -8.80 -13.29 3.02
CA THR A 197 -8.06 -12.07 3.39
C THR A 197 -7.45 -12.21 4.79
N SER A 198 -8.12 -12.88 5.73
CA SER A 198 -7.58 -13.10 7.08
C SER A 198 -6.36 -14.01 7.05
N GLU A 199 -6.43 -15.13 6.32
CA GLU A 199 -5.29 -16.03 6.11
C GLU A 199 -4.14 -15.31 5.40
N PHE A 200 -4.45 -14.55 4.34
CA PHE A 200 -3.47 -13.73 3.62
C PHE A 200 -2.71 -12.78 4.55
N LEU A 201 -3.41 -12.06 5.42
CA LEU A 201 -2.79 -11.11 6.34
C LEU A 201 -1.88 -11.80 7.39
N ILE A 202 -2.18 -13.04 7.76
CA ILE A 202 -1.39 -13.83 8.71
C ILE A 202 -0.13 -14.38 8.02
N ILE A 203 -0.25 -14.84 6.77
CA ILE A 203 0.84 -15.47 6.03
C ILE A 203 1.81 -14.42 5.45
N TYR A 204 1.27 -13.39 4.78
CA TYR A 204 2.06 -12.36 4.09
C TYR A 204 2.59 -11.27 5.02
N LEU A 205 1.94 -11.03 6.16
CA LEU A 205 2.32 -10.02 7.16
C LEU A 205 2.63 -8.62 6.57
N PRO A 206 1.68 -8.00 5.84
CA PRO A 206 1.91 -6.70 5.22
C PRO A 206 2.18 -5.59 6.25
N ASN A 207 3.11 -4.70 5.90
CA ASN A 207 3.50 -3.55 6.73
C ASN A 207 3.30 -2.19 6.04
N ILE A 208 3.09 -2.17 4.72
CA ILE A 208 2.66 -0.99 3.95
C ILE A 208 1.37 -1.35 3.20
N PHE A 209 0.31 -0.59 3.43
CA PHE A 209 -0.98 -0.76 2.75
C PHE A 209 -1.19 0.41 1.82
N ILE A 210 -1.58 0.13 0.57
CA ILE A 210 -1.64 1.12 -0.50
C ILE A 210 -3.01 1.07 -1.16
N CYS A 211 -3.74 2.17 -1.22
CA CYS A 211 -5.04 2.19 -1.92
C CYS A 211 -5.45 3.58 -2.38
N ALA A 212 -6.42 3.67 -3.29
CA ALA A 212 -7.03 4.95 -3.65
C ALA A 212 -7.90 5.47 -2.49
N ILE A 213 -8.05 6.80 -2.35
CA ILE A 213 -8.88 7.42 -1.28
C ILE A 213 -10.29 6.82 -1.24
N ALA A 214 -10.93 6.69 -2.40
CA ALA A 214 -12.27 6.10 -2.52
C ALA A 214 -12.31 4.66 -1.96
N SER A 215 -11.25 3.88 -2.16
CA SER A 215 -11.15 2.51 -1.64
C SER A 215 -10.82 2.50 -0.14
N ALA A 216 -9.99 3.43 0.35
CA ALA A 216 -9.61 3.52 1.76
C ALA A 216 -10.83 3.65 2.68
N ILE A 217 -11.82 4.46 2.28
CA ILE A 217 -13.06 4.65 3.03
C ILE A 217 -13.77 3.31 3.23
N ASN A 218 -13.95 2.55 2.15
CA ASN A 218 -14.66 1.26 2.19
C ASN A 218 -13.87 0.20 2.97
N LEU A 219 -12.56 0.09 2.73
CA LEU A 219 -11.69 -0.92 3.31
C LEU A 219 -11.50 -0.76 4.82
N THR A 220 -11.63 0.45 5.34
CA THR A 220 -11.42 0.77 6.76
C THR A 220 -12.72 0.83 7.59
N THR A 221 -13.90 0.70 6.95
CA THR A 221 -15.19 0.65 7.65
C THR A 221 -15.36 -0.57 8.57
N LYS A 222 -16.45 -0.59 9.37
CA LYS A 222 -16.79 -1.70 10.29
C LYS A 222 -16.88 -3.08 9.65
N ARG A 223 -17.13 -3.18 8.34
CA ARG A 223 -17.13 -4.46 7.61
C ARG A 223 -15.98 -4.58 6.60
N GLY A 224 -15.18 -3.52 6.44
CA GLY A 224 -14.09 -3.45 5.49
C GLY A 224 -12.99 -4.48 5.75
N LEU A 225 -12.33 -4.89 4.66
CA LEU A 225 -11.33 -5.94 4.63
C LEU A 225 -10.10 -5.62 5.49
N TRP A 226 -9.77 -4.34 5.63
CA TRP A 226 -8.63 -3.88 6.40
C TRP A 226 -9.01 -3.48 7.82
N ARG A 227 -10.22 -3.78 8.28
CA ARG A 227 -10.63 -3.52 9.67
C ARG A 227 -9.73 -4.23 10.68
N ARG A 228 -9.40 -5.51 10.46
CA ARG A 228 -8.55 -6.27 11.39
C ARG A 228 -7.11 -5.70 11.41
N PRO A 229 -6.48 -5.41 10.27
CA PRO A 229 -5.25 -4.62 10.22
C PRO A 229 -5.36 -3.26 10.92
N SER A 230 -6.47 -2.54 10.75
CA SER A 230 -6.70 -1.21 11.30
C SER A 230 -7.05 -1.19 12.80
N ARG A 231 -7.43 -2.33 13.40
CA ARG A 231 -7.63 -2.44 14.86
C ARG A 231 -6.35 -2.15 15.66
N ARG A 232 -5.16 -2.27 15.05
CA ARG A 232 -3.89 -1.86 15.66
C ARG A 232 -3.58 -0.36 15.48
N GLN A 233 -4.50 0.43 14.92
CA GLN A 233 -4.29 1.80 14.43
C GLN A 233 -3.17 1.88 13.38
N TRP A 234 -3.33 2.74 12.38
CA TRP A 234 -2.26 3.03 11.45
C TRP A 234 -1.28 3.97 12.16
N ASP A 235 -0.03 3.57 12.34
CA ASP A 235 0.97 4.40 13.01
C ASP A 235 1.36 5.61 12.16
N THR A 236 1.25 5.49 10.83
CA THR A 236 1.57 6.56 9.89
C THR A 236 0.68 6.46 8.66
N VAL A 237 0.05 7.58 8.29
CA VAL A 237 -0.79 7.69 7.10
C VAL A 237 -0.18 8.75 6.17
N PHE A 238 0.10 8.35 4.93
CA PHE A 238 0.50 9.27 3.87
C PHE A 238 -0.66 9.50 2.93
N LEU A 239 -0.97 10.77 2.67
CA LEU A 239 -1.96 11.20 1.68
C LEU A 239 -1.22 11.88 0.52
N ASP A 240 -1.38 11.37 -0.69
CA ASP A 240 -0.81 11.95 -1.91
C ASP A 240 -1.92 12.47 -2.83
N GLU A 241 -1.86 13.76 -3.15
CA GLU A 241 -2.81 14.45 -4.04
C GLU A 241 -2.33 14.49 -5.50
N ALA A 242 -1.13 13.98 -5.80
CA ALA A 242 -0.49 14.09 -7.13
C ALA A 242 -1.36 13.66 -8.32
#